data_AF-A0A077ZKK9-F1
#
_entry.id   AF-A0A077ZKK9-F1
#
_cell.length_a   1.000
_cell.length_b   1.000
_cell.length_c   1.000
_cell.angle_alpha   90.00
_cell.angle_beta   90.00
_cell.angle_gamma   90.00
#
_symmetry.space_group_name_H-M   'P 1'
#
loop_
_entity.id
_entity.type
_entity.pdbx_description
1 polymer ?
#
loop_
_entity_poly.entity_id
_entity_poly.type
_entity_poly.pdbx_seq_one_letter_code
_entity_poly.pdbx_strand_id
1 'polypeptide(L)'
;MSDSSQMAELLTALSEQQRTMAALIASLSQNSLREAPTSKASVPSFPPFDRTKETWDVYFARLGQHFEAHRVVSDNRKRAFLLSWVGSDTFELLQKLFSGEEIEFLVSGAARRGPQLPRVAATRVPAVQPH
;
A
#
# COMPACT_ATOMS: atom_id res chain seq x y z
N MET A 1 30.25 12.15 57.12
CA MET A 1 30.68 11.71 55.77
C MET A 1 29.65 10.81 55.08
N SER A 2 28.45 10.63 55.64
CA SER A 2 27.46 9.66 55.13
C SER A 2 26.58 10.17 53.98
N ASP A 3 26.31 11.47 53.89
CA ASP A 3 25.45 12.04 52.83
C ASP A 3 26.00 11.86 51.42
N SER A 4 27.33 11.94 51.26
CA SER A 4 27.94 11.81 49.93
C SER A 4 27.81 10.40 49.36
N SER A 5 27.79 9.36 50.21
CA SER A 5 27.65 7.97 49.76
C SER A 5 26.20 7.67 49.37
N GLN A 6 25.23 8.19 50.12
CA GLN A 6 23.80 8.01 49.83
C GLN A 6 23.39 8.71 48.53
N MET A 7 23.91 9.91 48.25
CA MET A 7 23.67 10.59 46.98
C MET A 7 24.26 9.83 45.78
N ALA A 8 25.44 9.22 45.94
CA ALA A 8 26.04 8.38 44.90
C ALA A 8 25.22 7.11 44.64
N GLU A 9 24.70 6.45 45.69
CA GLU A 9 23.76 5.34 45.55
C GLU A 9 22.46 5.77 44.86
N LEU A 10 21.90 6.93 45.23
CA LEU A 10 20.67 7.45 44.63
C LEU A 10 20.84 7.77 43.13
N LEU A 11 21.98 8.36 42.74
CA LEU A 11 22.31 8.61 41.34
C LEU A 11 22.52 7.31 40.56
N THR A 12 23.14 6.31 41.18
CA THR A 12 23.36 5.00 40.56
C THR A 12 22.02 4.30 40.34
N ALA A 13 21.15 4.27 41.34
CA ALA A 13 19.80 3.70 41.26
C ALA A 13 18.94 4.40 40.19
N LEU A 14 19.01 5.73 40.10
CA LEU A 14 18.27 6.47 39.07
C LEU A 14 18.77 6.16 37.66
N SER A 15 20.09 6.05 37.47
CA SER A 15 20.68 5.69 36.17
C SER A 15 20.31 4.26 35.74
N GLU A 16 20.23 3.34 36.69
CA GLU A 16 19.83 1.96 36.45
C GLU A 16 18.36 1.88 36.07
N GLN A 17 17.50 2.62 36.77
CA GLN A 17 16.08 2.72 36.43
C GLN A 17 15.87 3.27 35.00
N GLN A 18 16.65 4.29 34.60
CA GLN A 18 16.60 4.81 33.23
C GLN A 18 16.99 3.77 32.18
N ARG A 19 18.01 2.93 32.44
CA ARG A 19 18.38 1.83 31.53
C ARG A 19 17.28 0.78 31.42
N THR A 20 16.64 0.42 32.53
CA THR A 20 15.54 -0.55 32.51
C THR A 20 14.35 -0.01 31.71
N MET A 21 13.99 1.27 31.89
CA MET A 21 12.95 1.90 31.07
C MET A 21 13.31 1.93 29.58
N ALA A 22 14.56 2.28 29.23
CA ALA A 22 15.02 2.29 27.84
C ALA A 22 14.99 0.88 27.22
N ALA A 23 15.38 -0.15 27.97
CA ALA A 23 15.34 -1.54 27.52
C ALA A 23 13.90 -2.01 27.24
N LEU A 24 12.94 -1.68 28.10
CA LEU A 24 11.52 -2.01 27.88
C LEU A 24 10.95 -1.31 26.65
N ILE A 25 11.28 -0.03 26.42
CA ILE A 25 10.87 0.71 25.21
C ILE A 25 11.50 0.08 23.96
N ALA A 26 12.78 -0.29 24.02
CA ALA A 26 13.46 -0.96 22.92
C ALA A 26 12.83 -2.33 22.60
N SER A 27 12.49 -3.13 23.63
CA SER A 27 11.80 -4.41 23.47
C SER A 27 10.38 -4.25 22.91
N LEU A 28 9.60 -3.27 23.38
CA LEU A 28 8.28 -2.99 22.84
C LEU A 28 8.34 -2.52 21.38
N SER A 29 9.31 -1.67 21.04
CA SER A 29 9.55 -1.22 19.66
C SER A 29 9.97 -2.39 18.77
N GLN A 30 10.87 -3.26 19.25
CA GLN A 30 11.27 -4.47 18.54
C GLN A 30 10.12 -5.47 18.41
N ASN A 31 9.24 -5.63 19.41
CA ASN A 31 8.04 -6.45 19.29
C ASN A 31 7.05 -5.84 18.30
N SER A 32 6.85 -4.53 18.35
CA SER A 32 5.98 -3.81 17.42
C SER A 32 6.52 -3.83 15.98
N LEU A 33 7.83 -4.01 15.79
CA LEU A 33 8.48 -4.22 14.49
C LEU A 33 8.57 -5.71 14.11
N ARG A 34 8.56 -6.66 15.06
CA ARG A 34 8.59 -8.12 14.83
C ARG A 34 7.21 -8.76 14.73
N GLU A 35 6.14 -8.02 14.98
CA GLU A 35 4.75 -8.41 14.69
C GLU A 35 4.13 -7.56 13.57
N ALA A 36 4.85 -7.37 12.47
CA ALA A 36 4.18 -7.63 11.21
C ALA A 36 4.43 -9.11 10.95
N PRO A 37 3.52 -10.05 11.27
CA PRO A 37 3.50 -11.22 10.43
C PRO A 37 3.45 -10.64 9.02
N THR A 38 4.31 -11.11 8.13
CA THR A 38 3.87 -11.27 6.75
C THR A 38 2.75 -12.31 6.76
N SER A 39 1.69 -12.09 7.54
CA SER A 39 0.32 -12.32 7.16
C SER A 39 0.25 -11.61 5.83
N LYS A 40 0.62 -12.34 4.78
CA LYS A 40 -0.12 -12.29 3.53
C LYS A 40 -1.55 -12.24 4.03
N ALA A 41 -2.11 -11.03 4.13
CA ALA A 41 -3.49 -10.82 4.46
C ALA A 41 -4.19 -11.47 3.30
N SER A 42 -4.41 -12.77 3.46
CA SER A 42 -4.97 -13.63 2.45
C SER A 42 -6.40 -13.18 2.43
N VAL A 43 -6.70 -12.30 1.49
CA VAL A 43 -8.04 -11.74 1.36
C VAL A 43 -8.95 -12.94 1.21
N PRO A 44 -9.92 -13.14 2.12
CA PRO A 44 -10.77 -14.32 2.09
C PRO A 44 -11.53 -14.34 0.76
N SER A 45 -11.81 -15.54 0.28
CA SER A 45 -12.55 -15.74 -0.96
C SER A 45 -13.89 -15.00 -0.92
N PHE A 46 -14.27 -14.40 -2.03
CA PHE A 46 -15.55 -13.71 -2.17
C PHE A 46 -16.49 -14.53 -3.06
N PRO A 47 -17.78 -14.65 -2.72
CA PRO A 47 -18.76 -15.34 -3.56
C PRO A 47 -18.83 -14.74 -4.97
N PRO A 48 -18.93 -15.55 -6.04
CA PRO A 48 -19.00 -15.05 -7.40
C PRO A 48 -20.31 -14.33 -7.70
N PHE A 49 -20.31 -13.55 -8.77
CA PHE A 49 -21.50 -12.83 -9.19
C PHE A 49 -22.57 -13.80 -9.71
N ASP A 50 -23.75 -13.76 -9.10
CA ASP A 50 -24.90 -14.57 -9.46
C ASP A 50 -26.09 -13.67 -9.79
N ARG A 51 -26.39 -13.57 -11.09
CA ARG A 51 -27.50 -12.75 -11.61
C ARG A 51 -28.87 -13.17 -11.09
N THR A 52 -29.00 -14.39 -10.57
CA THR A 52 -30.27 -14.89 -10.01
C THR A 52 -30.48 -14.44 -8.56
N LYS A 53 -29.41 -13.99 -7.88
CA LYS A 53 -29.43 -13.63 -6.44
C LYS A 53 -29.28 -12.14 -6.18
N GLU A 54 -28.47 -11.45 -6.97
CA GLU A 54 -28.18 -10.04 -6.76
C GLU A 54 -27.98 -9.28 -8.08
N THR A 55 -28.23 -7.96 -8.05
CA THR A 55 -27.88 -7.07 -9.15
C THR A 55 -26.37 -6.81 -9.15
N TRP A 56 -25.86 -6.35 -10.30
CA TRP A 56 -24.44 -6.01 -10.43
C TRP A 56 -24.00 -4.92 -9.43
N ASP A 57 -24.84 -3.91 -9.21
CA ASP A 57 -24.55 -2.82 -8.27
C ASP A 57 -24.41 -3.32 -6.82
N VAL A 58 -25.27 -4.27 -6.42
CA VAL A 58 -25.21 -4.89 -5.08
C VAL A 58 -23.94 -5.72 -4.93
N TYR A 59 -23.61 -6.55 -5.94
CA TYR A 59 -22.36 -7.32 -5.96
C TYR A 59 -21.14 -6.42 -5.84
N PHE A 60 -21.09 -5.34 -6.63
CA PHE A 60 -19.96 -4.41 -6.66
C PHE A 60 -19.83 -3.63 -5.34
N ALA A 61 -20.93 -3.20 -4.73
CA ALA A 61 -20.92 -2.57 -3.42
C ALA A 61 -20.41 -3.52 -2.32
N ARG A 62 -20.89 -4.76 -2.31
CA ARG A 62 -20.44 -5.81 -1.37
C ARG A 62 -18.95 -6.12 -1.53
N LEU A 63 -18.47 -6.14 -2.77
CA LEU A 63 -17.05 -6.32 -3.06
C LEU A 63 -16.22 -5.11 -2.62
N GLY A 64 -16.73 -3.89 -2.79
CA GLY A 64 -16.10 -2.67 -2.29
C GLY A 64 -15.90 -2.69 -0.77
N GLN A 65 -16.94 -3.08 -0.03
CA GLN A 65 -16.87 -3.28 1.43
C GLN A 65 -15.86 -4.38 1.80
N HIS A 66 -15.78 -5.46 1.03
CA HIS A 66 -14.80 -6.52 1.24
C HIS A 66 -13.36 -6.03 1.05
N PHE A 67 -13.12 -5.18 0.06
CA PHE A 67 -11.81 -4.56 -0.15
C PHE A 67 -11.43 -3.60 0.98
N GLU A 68 -12.39 -2.82 1.48
CA GLU A 68 -12.17 -1.91 2.60
C GLU A 68 -11.83 -2.68 3.88
N ALA A 69 -12.61 -3.71 4.20
CA ALA A 69 -12.39 -4.58 5.37
C ALA A 69 -11.00 -5.24 5.36
N HIS A 70 -10.51 -5.62 4.18
CA HIS A 70 -9.22 -6.31 4.03
C HIS A 70 -8.08 -5.39 3.58
N ARG A 71 -8.26 -4.07 3.64
CA ARG A 71 -7.25 -3.06 3.29
C ARG A 71 -6.63 -3.27 1.90
N VAL A 72 -7.46 -3.66 0.93
CA VAL A 72 -7.06 -3.75 -0.48
C VAL A 72 -7.07 -2.33 -1.07
N VAL A 73 -5.93 -1.65 -0.96
CA VAL A 73 -5.81 -0.25 -1.36
C VAL A 73 -5.53 -0.09 -2.86
N SER A 74 -4.66 -0.93 -3.44
CA SER A 74 -4.21 -0.73 -4.81
C SER A 74 -5.26 -1.13 -5.84
N ASP A 75 -5.52 -0.26 -6.82
CA ASP A 75 -6.50 -0.51 -7.88
C ASP A 75 -6.15 -1.75 -8.70
N ASN A 76 -4.86 -2.00 -8.92
CA ASN A 76 -4.39 -3.22 -9.58
C ASN A 76 -4.79 -4.48 -8.79
N ARG A 77 -4.72 -4.45 -7.45
CA ARG A 77 -5.20 -5.58 -6.62
C ARG A 77 -6.71 -5.70 -6.65
N LYS A 78 -7.45 -4.59 -6.53
CA LYS A 78 -8.91 -4.59 -6.61
C LYS A 78 -9.38 -5.20 -7.94
N ARG A 79 -8.77 -4.80 -9.05
CA ARG A 79 -9.02 -5.36 -10.39
C ARG A 79 -8.70 -6.84 -10.46
N ALA A 80 -7.52 -7.26 -9.95
CA ALA A 80 -7.14 -8.67 -9.93
C ALA A 80 -8.13 -9.54 -9.13
N PHE A 81 -8.55 -9.08 -7.94
CA PHE A 81 -9.54 -9.79 -7.12
C PHE A 81 -10.93 -9.82 -7.76
N LEU A 82 -11.37 -8.70 -8.33
CA LEU A 82 -12.63 -8.65 -9.08
C LEU A 82 -12.63 -9.69 -10.19
N LEU A 83 -11.61 -9.69 -11.05
CA LEU A 83 -11.50 -10.64 -12.17
C LEU A 83 -11.37 -12.08 -11.69
N SER A 84 -10.72 -12.31 -10.55
CA SER A 84 -10.60 -13.64 -9.95
C SER A 84 -11.91 -14.17 -9.35
N TRP A 85 -12.79 -13.30 -8.84
CA TRP A 85 -13.99 -13.72 -8.11
C TRP A 85 -15.28 -13.57 -8.91
N VAL A 86 -15.33 -12.74 -9.94
CA VAL A 86 -16.58 -12.44 -10.69
C VAL A 86 -17.23 -13.68 -11.34
N GLY A 87 -16.50 -14.78 -11.47
CA GLY A 87 -16.96 -16.02 -12.08
C GLY A 87 -16.72 -16.05 -13.59
N SER A 88 -16.61 -17.25 -14.15
CA SER A 88 -16.19 -17.46 -15.54
C SER A 88 -17.10 -16.76 -16.56
N ASP A 89 -18.41 -16.88 -16.42
CA ASP A 89 -19.38 -16.29 -17.37
C ASP A 89 -19.24 -14.76 -17.45
N THR A 90 -19.08 -14.11 -16.30
CA THR A 90 -18.93 -12.65 -16.25
C THR A 90 -17.54 -12.24 -16.70
N PHE A 91 -16.51 -13.02 -16.38
CA PHE A 91 -15.15 -12.78 -16.86
C PHE A 91 -15.09 -12.84 -18.40
N GLU A 92 -15.73 -13.83 -19.03
CA GLU A 92 -15.83 -13.91 -20.49
C GLU A 92 -16.56 -12.72 -21.10
N LEU A 93 -17.65 -12.25 -20.46
CA LEU A 93 -18.36 -11.06 -20.91
C LEU A 93 -17.48 -9.81 -20.81
N LEU A 94 -16.75 -9.64 -19.70
CA LEU A 94 -15.80 -8.55 -19.55
C LEU A 94 -14.70 -8.64 -20.61
N GLN A 95 -14.15 -9.83 -20.85
CA GLN A 95 -13.19 -10.02 -21.94
C GLN A 95 -13.78 -9.60 -23.27
N LYS A 96 -14.99 -10.05 -23.65
CA LYS A 96 -15.65 -9.67 -24.91
C LYS A 96 -15.85 -8.15 -25.03
N LEU A 97 -16.19 -7.48 -23.93
CA LEU A 97 -16.39 -6.03 -23.88
C LEU A 97 -15.08 -5.24 -24.04
N PHE A 98 -14.01 -5.69 -23.40
CA PHE A 98 -12.72 -4.98 -23.42
C PHE A 98 -11.75 -5.45 -24.51
N SER A 99 -12.04 -6.57 -25.21
CA SER A 99 -11.24 -7.12 -26.32
C SER A 99 -11.25 -6.26 -27.59
N GLY A 100 -11.81 -5.05 -27.53
CA GLY A 100 -11.81 -4.07 -28.61
C GLY A 100 -10.62 -3.10 -28.62
N GLU A 101 -10.00 -2.75 -27.48
CA GLU A 101 -8.93 -1.72 -27.51
C GLU A 101 -7.95 -1.63 -26.30
N GLU A 102 -8.11 -2.34 -25.16
CA GLU A 102 -7.35 -1.90 -23.96
C GLU A 102 -6.97 -2.94 -22.87
N ILE A 103 -6.88 -4.25 -23.16
CA ILE A 103 -6.51 -5.25 -22.12
C ILE A 103 -4.99 -5.53 -22.05
N GLU A 104 -4.22 -5.28 -23.11
CA GLU A 104 -2.76 -5.52 -23.08
C GLU A 104 -1.97 -4.51 -22.23
N PHE A 105 -2.48 -3.29 -22.04
CA PHE A 105 -1.74 -2.24 -21.33
C PHE A 105 -1.81 -2.33 -19.79
N LEU A 106 -2.75 -3.13 -19.26
CA LEU A 106 -3.04 -3.18 -17.82
C LEU A 106 -2.50 -4.42 -17.09
N VAL A 107 -2.21 -5.50 -17.83
CA VAL A 107 -1.68 -6.76 -17.27
C VAL A 107 -0.18 -6.93 -17.57
N SER A 108 0.31 -6.32 -18.65
CA SER A 108 1.74 -6.26 -18.94
C SER A 108 2.33 -5.03 -18.29
N GLY A 109 3.24 -5.21 -17.34
CA GLY A 109 4.09 -4.14 -16.84
C GLY A 109 4.94 -3.55 -17.97
N ALA A 110 4.36 -2.64 -18.74
CA ALA A 110 5.04 -1.83 -19.74
C ALA A 110 5.86 -0.74 -19.01
N ALA A 111 6.89 -1.21 -18.32
CA ALA A 111 8.17 -0.52 -18.37
C ALA A 111 8.41 -0.08 -19.83
N ARG A 112 8.82 1.17 -20.02
CA ARG A 112 9.24 1.81 -21.29
C ARG A 112 8.13 2.47 -22.12
N ARG A 113 7.78 3.71 -21.76
CA ARG A 113 8.12 4.93 -22.53
C ARG A 113 7.18 6.04 -22.07
N GLY A 114 7.69 6.90 -21.17
CA GLY A 114 7.11 8.23 -21.06
C GLY A 114 7.14 8.91 -22.44
N PRO A 115 6.11 9.68 -22.82
CA PRO A 115 6.24 10.58 -23.93
C PRO A 115 7.27 11.61 -23.48
N GLN A 116 8.52 11.46 -23.91
CA GLN A 116 9.48 12.54 -23.83
C GLN A 116 8.89 13.69 -24.64
N LEU A 117 8.37 14.68 -23.91
CA LEU A 117 8.09 16.01 -24.41
C LEU A 117 9.22 16.41 -25.36
N PRO A 118 8.94 16.90 -26.57
CA PRO A 118 9.98 17.52 -27.36
C PRO A 118 10.52 18.67 -26.52
N ARG A 119 11.78 18.54 -26.06
CA ARG A 119 12.56 19.64 -25.53
C ARG A 119 12.63 20.66 -26.66
N VAL A 120 11.68 21.61 -26.66
CA VAL A 120 11.80 22.84 -27.43
C VAL A 120 13.12 23.44 -26.97
N ALA A 121 14.07 23.45 -27.90
CA ALA A 121 15.39 23.98 -27.69
C ALA A 121 15.24 25.38 -27.09
N ALA A 122 15.80 25.54 -25.89
CA ALA A 122 16.03 26.84 -25.30
C ALA A 122 17.00 27.59 -26.23
N THR A 123 16.44 28.30 -27.20
CA THR A 123 17.16 29.29 -28.00
C THR A 123 17.46 30.45 -27.07
N ARG A 124 18.58 30.32 -26.36
CA ARG A 124 19.22 31.38 -25.59
C ARG A 124 19.81 32.36 -26.61
N VAL A 125 18.99 33.32 -27.05
CA VAL A 125 19.46 34.49 -27.79
C VAL A 125 20.25 35.37 -26.82
N PRO A 126 21.50 35.75 -27.13
CA PRO A 126 22.32 36.57 -26.25
C PRO A 126 21.79 38.00 -26.18
N ALA A 127 21.88 38.56 -24.98
CA ALA A 127 21.50 39.92 -24.65
C ALA A 127 22.23 40.94 -25.55
N VAL A 128 21.44 41.76 -26.25
CA VAL A 128 21.89 43.02 -26.85
C VAL A 128 22.15 43.99 -25.70
N GLN A 129 23.40 44.39 -25.52
CA GLN A 129 23.77 45.51 -24.65
C GLN A 129 23.22 46.82 -25.26
N PRO A 130 22.72 47.75 -24.44
CA PRO A 130 22.35 49.07 -24.90
C PRO A 130 23.61 49.91 -25.12
N HIS A 131 23.61 50.66 -26.21
CA HIS A 131 24.60 51.68 -26.55
C HIS A 131 24.20 53.04 -25.98
#